data_AF-A0A4Y9LPF2-F1
#
_entry.id   AF-A0A4Y9LPF2-F1
#
_cell.length_a   1.000
_cell.length_b   1.000
_cell.length_c   1.000
_cell.angle_alpha   90.00
_cell.angle_beta   90.00
_cell.angle_gamma   90.00
#
_symmetry.space_group_name_H-M   'P 1'
#
loop_
_entity.id
_entity.type
_entity.pdbx_description
1 polymer ?
#
loop_
_entity_poly.entity_id
_entity_poly.type
_entity_poly.pdbx_seq_one_letter_code
_entity_poly.pdbx_strand_id
1 'polypeptide(L)'
;MAFHIFRRQAVYYWRRRTPRALAKVLGRQHLSMSLQTSNRAAARRLATQVNLFLDDVAILADGTDQLSRSQIETMLHAIVEKQVAKLDLVALAAKNAPDFDVDQARSDDKWALWTFTLLDAQGHGATVRPQDRDRMIAEGLSEADIEAVKRHLGMLRANDMVPTKYHVLRQMIEGVQALPTAMNMDVAQGTYFRGMRLALAQSERRYGGARVEDEGLADRCSRRAIHRSRLSRRQALRWIALTIH
;
A
#
# COMPACT_ATOMS: atom_id res chain seq x y z
N MET A 1 -10.48 36.10 -19.11
CA MET A 1 -9.58 35.78 -17.98
C MET A 1 -8.99 37.07 -17.43
N ALA A 2 -9.35 37.47 -16.21
CA ALA A 2 -8.81 38.67 -15.59
C ALA A 2 -7.41 38.38 -15.00
N PHE A 3 -6.38 38.94 -15.60
CA PHE A 3 -5.01 38.80 -15.10
C PHE A 3 -4.81 39.76 -13.93
N HIS A 4 -4.73 39.24 -12.70
CA HIS A 4 -4.47 40.03 -11.49
C HIS A 4 -2.97 40.40 -11.36
N ILE A 5 -2.40 40.93 -12.43
CA ILE A 5 -1.03 41.42 -12.46
C ILE A 5 -1.02 42.94 -12.48
N PHE A 6 -0.17 43.53 -11.67
CA PHE A 6 0.08 44.97 -11.67
C PHE A 6 1.58 45.23 -11.65
N ARG A 7 1.99 46.35 -12.23
CA ARG A 7 3.40 46.72 -12.31
C ARG A 7 3.74 47.65 -11.15
N ARG A 8 4.82 47.37 -10.43
CA ARG A 8 5.46 48.33 -9.52
C ARG A 8 6.89 48.55 -10.00
N GLN A 9 7.19 49.78 -10.40
CA GLN A 9 8.47 50.14 -11.03
C GLN A 9 8.77 49.26 -12.26
N ALA A 10 9.86 48.50 -12.24
CA ALA A 10 10.29 47.64 -13.34
C ALA A 10 9.77 46.19 -13.25
N VAL A 11 9.07 45.79 -12.18
CA VAL A 11 8.70 44.39 -11.93
C VAL A 11 7.19 44.19 -11.85
N TYR A 12 6.69 43.10 -12.42
CA TYR A 12 5.30 42.67 -12.30
C TYR A 12 5.07 41.90 -10.99
N TYR A 13 3.95 42.21 -10.34
CA TYR A 13 3.44 41.52 -9.16
C TYR A 13 2.11 40.87 -9.49
N TRP A 14 1.88 39.70 -8.89
CA TRP A 14 0.60 39.02 -8.88
C TRP A 14 -0.06 39.24 -7.52
N ARG A 15 -1.38 39.49 -7.51
CA ARG A 15 -2.16 39.57 -6.27
C ARG A 15 -3.54 38.96 -6.47
N ARG A 16 -3.94 38.04 -5.60
CA ARG A 16 -5.27 37.43 -5.64
C ARG A 16 -5.85 37.36 -4.23
N ARG A 17 -7.18 37.29 -4.15
CA ARG A 17 -7.86 36.94 -2.90
C ARG A 17 -7.53 35.49 -2.56
N THR A 18 -7.18 35.23 -1.31
CA THR A 18 -6.92 33.88 -0.82
C THR A 18 -8.21 33.08 -0.85
N PRO A 19 -8.26 31.90 -1.47
CA PRO A 19 -9.39 30.98 -1.38
C PRO A 19 -9.75 30.70 0.09
N ARG A 20 -11.05 30.51 0.39
CA ARG A 20 -11.54 30.41 1.79
C ARG A 20 -10.83 29.35 2.61
N ALA A 21 -10.59 28.17 2.02
CA ALA A 21 -9.85 27.08 2.64
C ALA A 21 -8.45 27.52 3.09
N LEU A 22 -7.69 28.16 2.20
CA LEU A 22 -6.36 28.68 2.49
C LEU A 22 -6.37 29.91 3.40
N ALA A 23 -7.42 30.72 3.35
CA ALA A 23 -7.55 31.88 4.21
C ALA A 23 -7.68 31.47 5.70
N LYS A 24 -8.33 30.34 5.98
CA LYS A 24 -8.40 29.75 7.33
C LYS A 24 -7.03 29.28 7.83
N VAL A 25 -6.24 28.66 6.96
CA VAL A 25 -4.91 28.11 7.31
C VAL A 25 -3.85 29.20 7.45
N LEU A 26 -3.80 30.14 6.49
CA LEU A 26 -2.77 31.16 6.41
C LEU A 26 -3.10 32.45 7.18
N GLY A 27 -4.32 32.60 7.66
CA GLY A 27 -4.79 33.80 8.37
C GLY A 27 -4.78 35.08 7.52
N ARG A 28 -4.70 34.97 6.19
CA ARG A 28 -4.56 36.11 5.26
C ARG A 28 -5.62 36.06 4.17
N GLN A 29 -6.33 37.16 3.96
CA GLN A 29 -7.38 37.28 2.94
C GLN A 29 -6.85 37.56 1.52
N HIS A 30 -5.59 37.99 1.39
CA HIS A 30 -4.96 38.27 0.11
C HIS A 30 -3.52 37.76 0.08
N LEU A 31 -3.15 37.18 -1.06
CA LEU A 31 -1.77 36.81 -1.38
C LEU A 31 -1.23 37.78 -2.42
N SER A 32 0.03 38.19 -2.24
CA SER A 32 0.76 38.98 -3.23
C SER A 32 2.18 38.45 -3.36
N MET A 33 2.65 38.33 -4.60
CA MET A 33 3.96 37.77 -4.92
C MET A 33 4.58 38.53 -6.09
N SER A 34 5.89 38.79 -5.99
CA SER A 34 6.67 39.32 -7.11
C SER A 34 6.88 38.23 -8.15
N LEU A 35 6.63 38.54 -9.42
CA LEU A 35 6.91 37.62 -10.53
C LEU A 35 8.35 37.76 -11.06
N GLN A 36 9.15 38.63 -10.45
CA GLN A 36 10.58 38.85 -10.76
C GLN A 36 10.87 39.08 -12.26
N THR A 37 9.91 39.63 -13.01
CA THR A 37 10.06 39.89 -14.43
C THR A 37 9.52 41.26 -14.80
N SER A 38 10.19 41.93 -15.74
CA SER A 38 9.77 43.16 -16.39
C SER A 38 9.00 42.91 -17.70
N ASN A 39 9.01 41.67 -18.20
CA ASN A 39 8.34 41.27 -19.43
C ASN A 39 6.87 40.91 -19.15
N ARG A 40 5.95 41.63 -19.78
CA ARG A 40 4.49 41.44 -19.60
C ARG A 40 4.00 40.06 -20.05
N ALA A 41 4.54 39.49 -21.12
CA ALA A 41 4.14 38.18 -21.61
C ALA A 41 4.59 37.08 -20.66
N ALA A 42 5.83 37.16 -20.15
CA ALA A 42 6.35 36.27 -19.13
C ALA A 42 5.55 36.38 -17.83
N ALA A 43 5.24 37.61 -17.39
CA ALA A 43 4.42 37.86 -16.21
C ALA A 43 3.04 37.21 -16.30
N ARG A 44 2.38 37.27 -17.47
CA ARG A 44 1.09 36.59 -17.68
C ARG A 44 1.21 35.07 -17.55
N ARG A 45 2.25 34.47 -18.13
CA ARG A 45 2.48 33.01 -18.03
C ARG A 45 2.71 32.58 -16.58
N LEU A 46 3.59 33.29 -15.87
CA LEU A 46 3.87 33.03 -14.46
C LEU A 46 2.62 33.21 -13.59
N ALA A 47 1.84 34.26 -13.83
CA ALA A 47 0.58 34.49 -13.11
C ALA A 47 -0.44 33.36 -13.33
N THR A 48 -0.52 32.80 -14.53
CA THR A 48 -1.37 31.63 -14.80
C THR A 48 -0.88 30.39 -14.04
N GLN A 49 0.42 30.12 -14.03
CA GLN A 49 0.99 29.00 -13.29
C GLN A 49 0.75 29.13 -11.78
N VAL A 50 0.97 30.33 -11.23
CA VAL A 50 0.70 30.62 -9.81
C VAL A 50 -0.80 30.47 -9.49
N ASN A 51 -1.69 30.86 -10.41
CA ASN A 51 -3.13 30.66 -10.21
C ASN A 51 -3.50 29.18 -10.14
N LEU A 52 -3.02 28.37 -11.09
CA LEU A 52 -3.30 26.93 -11.12
C LEU A 52 -2.79 26.25 -9.85
N PHE A 53 -1.54 26.53 -9.48
CA PHE A 53 -0.96 26.00 -8.24
C PHE A 53 -1.75 26.41 -7.00
N LEU A 54 -2.21 27.67 -6.92
CA LEU A 54 -3.02 28.13 -5.79
C LEU A 54 -4.39 27.44 -5.74
N ASP A 55 -5.01 27.21 -6.89
CA ASP A 55 -6.29 26.51 -6.97
C ASP A 55 -6.15 25.05 -6.53
N ASP A 56 -5.07 24.35 -6.95
CA ASP A 56 -4.75 22.99 -6.50
C ASP A 56 -4.55 22.94 -4.97
N VAL A 57 -3.78 23.88 -4.42
CA VAL A 57 -3.51 23.98 -2.97
C VAL A 57 -4.78 24.33 -2.18
N ALA A 58 -5.69 25.11 -2.76
CA ALA A 58 -6.98 25.42 -2.14
C ALA A 58 -7.92 24.22 -2.07
N ILE A 59 -7.94 23.39 -3.12
CA ILE A 59 -8.67 22.12 -3.12
C ILE A 59 -8.13 21.19 -2.02
N LEU A 60 -6.79 21.10 -1.89
CA LEU A 60 -6.15 20.31 -0.82
C LEU A 60 -6.52 20.79 0.60
N ALA A 61 -6.70 22.11 0.77
CA ALA A 61 -6.97 22.71 2.07
C ALA A 61 -8.44 22.64 2.51
N ASP A 62 -9.40 22.34 1.62
CA ASP A 62 -10.83 22.37 1.96
C ASP A 62 -11.31 21.10 2.69
N GLY A 63 -10.46 20.08 2.82
CA GLY A 63 -10.60 19.00 3.81
C GLY A 63 -11.75 18.00 3.62
N THR A 64 -12.70 18.26 2.72
CA THR A 64 -13.88 17.38 2.49
C THR A 64 -13.56 16.11 1.70
N ASP A 65 -12.45 16.09 0.96
CA ASP A 65 -12.06 14.98 0.08
C ASP A 65 -10.89 14.16 0.64
N GLN A 66 -10.51 14.34 1.90
CA GLN A 66 -9.43 13.56 2.52
C GLN A 66 -9.93 12.17 2.93
N LEU A 67 -9.10 11.14 2.73
CA LEU A 67 -9.39 9.81 3.23
C LEU A 67 -9.55 9.82 4.75
N SER A 68 -10.68 9.33 5.24
CA SER A 68 -10.90 9.11 6.66
C SER A 68 -10.09 7.92 7.16
N ARG A 69 -9.88 7.84 8.48
CA ARG A 69 -9.14 6.72 9.10
C ARG A 69 -9.75 5.35 8.77
N SER A 70 -11.08 5.23 8.82
CA SER A 70 -11.76 3.96 8.50
C SER A 70 -11.60 3.57 7.03
N GLN A 71 -11.56 4.55 6.11
CA GLN A 71 -11.29 4.29 4.69
C GLN A 71 -9.85 3.79 4.49
N ILE A 72 -8.87 4.38 5.17
CA ILE A 72 -7.47 3.92 5.13
C ILE A 72 -7.35 2.49 5.69
N GLU A 73 -7.98 2.21 6.82
CA GLU A 73 -8.01 0.87 7.43
C GLU A 73 -8.67 -0.16 6.49
N THR A 74 -9.79 0.20 5.87
CA THR A 74 -10.47 -0.65 4.88
C THR A 74 -9.60 -0.94 3.66
N MET A 75 -8.92 0.07 3.11
CA MET A 75 -7.96 -0.11 2.02
C MET A 75 -6.82 -1.05 2.43
N LEU A 76 -6.28 -0.86 3.64
CA LEU A 76 -5.18 -1.67 4.16
C LEU A 76 -5.60 -3.15 4.27
N HIS A 77 -6.75 -3.42 4.88
CA HIS A 77 -7.28 -4.79 5.00
C HIS A 77 -7.45 -5.44 3.62
N ALA A 78 -8.08 -4.75 2.68
CA ALA A 78 -8.30 -5.28 1.32
C ALA A 78 -6.98 -5.61 0.60
N ILE A 79 -5.93 -4.79 0.75
CA ILE A 79 -4.62 -5.08 0.17
C ILE A 79 -3.99 -6.30 0.84
N VAL A 80 -3.98 -6.35 2.17
CA VAL A 80 -3.36 -7.46 2.90
C VAL A 80 -4.03 -8.78 2.51
N GLU A 81 -5.36 -8.85 2.55
CA GLU A 81 -6.12 -10.05 2.17
C GLU A 81 -5.81 -10.49 0.74
N LYS A 82 -5.86 -9.56 -0.21
CA LYS A 82 -5.58 -9.84 -1.63
C LYS A 82 -4.15 -10.35 -1.83
N GLN A 83 -3.16 -9.74 -1.18
CA GLN A 83 -1.76 -10.08 -1.38
C GLN A 83 -1.38 -11.36 -0.67
N VAL A 84 -1.91 -11.61 0.52
CA VAL A 84 -1.77 -12.89 1.21
C VAL A 84 -2.29 -14.03 0.33
N ALA A 85 -3.52 -13.91 -0.19
CA ALA A 85 -4.09 -14.93 -1.08
C ALA A 85 -3.24 -15.15 -2.35
N LYS A 86 -2.76 -14.07 -2.96
CA LYS A 86 -1.88 -14.15 -4.13
C LYS A 86 -0.56 -14.86 -3.81
N LEU A 87 0.09 -14.49 -2.71
CA LEU A 87 1.37 -15.06 -2.29
C LEU A 87 1.23 -16.54 -1.92
N ASP A 88 0.11 -16.95 -1.32
CA ASP A 88 -0.18 -18.36 -1.05
C ASP A 88 -0.33 -19.18 -2.34
N LEU A 89 -1.02 -18.63 -3.35
CA LEU A 89 -1.14 -19.28 -4.65
C LEU A 89 0.21 -19.39 -5.37
N VAL A 90 1.02 -18.34 -5.34
CA VAL A 90 2.38 -18.36 -5.92
C VAL A 90 3.26 -19.38 -5.20
N ALA A 91 3.22 -19.41 -3.87
CA ALA A 91 3.97 -20.40 -3.09
C ALA A 91 3.51 -21.83 -3.38
N LEU A 92 2.20 -22.07 -3.54
CA LEU A 92 1.67 -23.37 -3.93
C LEU A 92 2.14 -23.78 -5.33
N ALA A 93 2.12 -22.86 -6.30
CA ALA A 93 2.61 -23.12 -7.65
C ALA A 93 4.12 -23.42 -7.65
N ALA A 94 4.92 -22.64 -6.92
CA ALA A 94 6.35 -22.81 -6.81
C ALA A 94 6.72 -24.19 -6.22
N LYS A 95 6.00 -24.66 -5.20
CA LYS A 95 6.21 -25.99 -4.59
C LYS A 95 6.07 -27.17 -5.56
N ASN A 96 5.37 -26.97 -6.68
CA ASN A 96 5.20 -28.01 -7.71
C ASN A 96 6.29 -27.94 -8.79
N ALA A 97 7.22 -27.00 -8.73
CA ALA A 97 8.33 -26.89 -9.67
C ALA A 97 9.41 -27.94 -9.36
N PRO A 98 10.06 -28.56 -10.38
CA PRO A 98 11.08 -29.61 -10.18
C PRO A 98 12.31 -29.16 -9.40
N ASP A 99 12.64 -27.87 -9.44
CA ASP A 99 13.81 -27.22 -8.86
C ASP A 99 13.47 -26.36 -7.64
N PHE A 100 12.31 -26.60 -7.01
CA PHE A 100 11.86 -25.81 -5.87
C PHE A 100 12.80 -25.96 -4.67
N ASP A 101 13.44 -24.86 -4.31
CA ASP A 101 14.21 -24.70 -3.08
C ASP A 101 13.41 -23.86 -2.06
N VAL A 102 13.05 -24.50 -0.94
CA VAL A 102 12.27 -23.86 0.13
C VAL A 102 13.05 -22.78 0.87
N ASP A 103 14.36 -22.94 1.03
CA ASP A 103 15.20 -21.99 1.76
C ASP A 103 15.49 -20.76 0.90
N GLN A 104 15.65 -20.96 -0.41
CA GLN A 104 15.69 -19.84 -1.37
C GLN A 104 14.35 -19.09 -1.40
N ALA A 105 13.21 -19.79 -1.44
CA ALA A 105 11.90 -19.15 -1.43
C ALA A 105 11.63 -18.34 -0.14
N ARG A 106 12.08 -18.84 1.02
CA ARG A 106 12.06 -18.09 2.29
C ARG A 106 12.95 -16.85 2.25
N SER A 107 14.13 -16.98 1.65
CA SER A 107 15.07 -15.87 1.50
C SER A 107 14.49 -14.78 0.59
N ASP A 108 13.90 -15.15 -0.54
CA ASP A 108 13.22 -14.24 -1.47
C ASP A 108 12.10 -13.45 -0.78
N ASP A 109 11.28 -14.13 0.03
CA ASP A 109 10.25 -13.51 0.85
C ASP A 109 10.82 -12.55 1.89
N LYS A 110 11.93 -12.93 2.56
CA LYS A 110 12.63 -12.10 3.53
C LYS A 110 13.18 -10.84 2.86
N TRP A 111 13.75 -10.95 1.67
CA TRP A 111 14.27 -9.83 0.89
C TRP A 111 13.13 -8.90 0.43
N ALA A 112 12.01 -9.47 -0.02
CA ALA A 112 10.83 -8.71 -0.38
C ALA A 112 10.24 -7.98 0.85
N LEU A 113 10.16 -8.65 2.00
CA LEU A 113 9.69 -8.06 3.25
C LEU A 113 10.52 -6.83 3.64
N TRP A 114 11.85 -6.94 3.60
CA TRP A 114 12.74 -5.82 3.87
C TRP A 114 12.62 -4.70 2.84
N THR A 115 12.46 -5.05 1.56
CA THR A 115 12.20 -4.07 0.50
C THR A 115 10.96 -3.24 0.79
N PHE A 116 9.84 -3.87 1.13
CA PHE A 116 8.60 -3.15 1.48
C PHE A 116 8.66 -2.48 2.85
N THR A 117 9.53 -2.93 3.77
CA THR A 117 9.84 -2.22 5.01
C THR A 117 10.52 -0.88 4.76
N LEU A 118 11.46 -0.83 3.82
CA LEU A 118 12.11 0.42 3.44
C LEU A 118 11.14 1.35 2.68
N LEU A 119 10.31 0.81 1.80
CA LEU A 119 9.31 1.58 1.06
C LEU A 119 8.21 2.15 1.97
N ASP A 120 7.76 1.41 2.98
CA ASP A 120 6.80 1.89 3.99
C ASP A 120 7.40 3.03 4.82
N ALA A 121 8.68 2.92 5.21
CA ALA A 121 9.35 3.92 6.05
C ALA A 121 9.83 5.17 5.30
N GLN A 122 10.28 5.03 4.04
CA GLN A 122 10.95 6.10 3.29
C GLN A 122 10.17 6.56 2.05
N GLY A 123 9.09 5.87 1.66
CA GLY A 123 8.37 6.10 0.42
C GLY A 123 9.07 5.51 -0.81
N HIS A 124 8.60 5.88 -2.01
CA HIS A 124 9.08 5.31 -3.29
C HIS A 124 10.56 5.60 -3.58
N GLY A 125 11.13 6.63 -2.95
CA GLY A 125 12.57 6.97 -2.99
C GLY A 125 13.47 6.13 -2.09
N ALA A 126 12.95 5.07 -1.45
CA ALA A 126 13.69 4.26 -0.48
C ALA A 126 15.07 3.79 -0.95
N THR A 127 16.06 3.88 -0.06
CA THR A 127 17.40 3.34 -0.28
C THR A 127 17.86 2.63 1.00
N VAL A 128 18.79 1.69 0.88
CA VAL A 128 19.39 1.04 2.06
C VAL A 128 20.40 2.02 2.67
N ARG A 129 20.03 2.65 3.80
CA ARG A 129 20.91 3.54 4.56
C ARG A 129 21.79 2.72 5.50
N PRO A 130 22.90 3.27 6.03
CA PRO A 130 23.73 2.56 7.02
C PRO A 130 22.93 2.01 8.21
N GLN A 131 22.01 2.82 8.75
CA GLN A 131 21.13 2.41 9.84
C GLN A 131 20.20 1.24 9.46
N ASP A 132 19.72 1.20 8.22
CA ASP A 132 18.89 0.10 7.74
C ASP A 132 19.71 -1.19 7.61
N ARG A 133 20.97 -1.07 7.15
CA ARG A 133 21.91 -2.18 7.06
C ARG A 133 22.18 -2.77 8.46
N ASP A 134 22.45 -1.93 9.45
CA ASP A 134 22.70 -2.38 10.82
C ASP A 134 21.48 -3.11 11.40
N ARG A 135 20.26 -2.64 11.11
CA ARG A 135 19.02 -3.32 11.48
C ARG A 135 18.85 -4.66 10.78
N MET A 136 19.16 -4.75 9.48
CA MET A 136 19.11 -6.01 8.74
C MET A 136 20.09 -7.04 9.30
N ILE A 137 21.32 -6.63 9.62
CA ILE A 137 22.32 -7.49 10.25
C ILE A 137 21.84 -7.98 11.62
N ALA A 138 21.26 -7.08 12.43
CA ALA A 138 20.70 -7.45 13.72
C ALA A 138 19.53 -8.46 13.62
N GLU A 139 18.77 -8.44 12.52
CA GLU A 139 17.73 -9.43 12.19
C GLU A 139 18.29 -10.66 11.44
N GLY A 140 19.61 -10.83 11.44
CA GLY A 140 20.30 -12.00 10.92
C GLY A 140 20.36 -12.09 9.39
N LEU A 141 20.33 -10.95 8.69
CA LEU A 141 20.65 -10.91 7.26
C LEU A 141 22.16 -10.81 7.05
N SER A 142 22.67 -11.58 6.08
CA SER A 142 24.05 -11.47 5.61
C SER A 142 24.22 -10.27 4.66
N GLU A 143 25.45 -9.89 4.36
CA GLU A 143 25.71 -8.87 3.32
C GLU A 143 25.16 -9.25 1.95
N ALA A 144 25.18 -10.54 1.61
CA ALA A 144 24.62 -11.03 0.35
C ALA A 144 23.10 -10.81 0.29
N ASP A 145 22.40 -10.99 1.41
CA ASP A 145 20.97 -10.71 1.53
C ASP A 145 20.67 -9.21 1.40
N ILE A 146 21.51 -8.37 2.01
CA ILE A 146 21.36 -6.91 1.95
C ILE A 146 21.57 -6.42 0.51
N GLU A 147 22.55 -6.98 -0.22
CA GLU A 147 22.69 -6.73 -1.65
C GLU A 147 21.51 -7.28 -2.46
N ALA A 148 20.93 -8.41 -2.08
CA ALA A 148 19.71 -8.92 -2.70
C ALA A 148 18.51 -7.97 -2.50
N VAL A 149 18.35 -7.36 -1.31
CA VAL A 149 17.35 -6.31 -1.04
C VAL A 149 17.58 -5.09 -1.93
N LYS A 150 18.83 -4.62 -2.08
CA LYS A 150 19.16 -3.51 -2.99
C LYS A 150 18.83 -3.84 -4.44
N ARG A 151 19.18 -5.05 -4.91
CA ARG A 151 18.83 -5.54 -6.24
C ARG A 151 17.31 -5.60 -6.43
N HIS A 152 16.58 -6.08 -5.42
CA HIS A 152 15.13 -6.15 -5.47
C HIS A 152 14.49 -4.76 -5.59
N LEU A 153 14.95 -3.77 -4.80
CA LEU A 153 14.54 -2.36 -4.95
C LEU A 153 14.83 -1.82 -6.36
N GLY A 154 16.01 -2.11 -6.90
CA GLY A 154 16.39 -1.72 -8.26
C GLY A 154 15.48 -2.36 -9.32
N MET A 155 15.19 -3.65 -9.17
CA MET A 155 14.30 -4.41 -10.05
C MET A 155 12.87 -3.88 -10.02
N LEU A 156 12.33 -3.52 -8.86
CA LEU A 156 11.00 -2.91 -8.76
C LEU A 156 10.92 -1.57 -9.52
N ARG A 157 11.97 -0.77 -9.47
CA ARG A 157 12.05 0.52 -10.19
C ARG A 157 12.21 0.33 -11.69
N ALA A 158 13.12 -0.55 -12.10
CA ALA A 158 13.38 -0.83 -13.51
C ALA A 158 12.14 -1.39 -14.24
N ASN A 159 11.20 -1.99 -13.51
CA ASN A 159 9.97 -2.55 -14.05
C ASN A 159 8.72 -1.67 -13.80
N ASP A 160 8.89 -0.40 -13.44
CA ASP A 160 7.80 0.55 -13.16
C ASP A 160 6.77 0.02 -12.15
N MET A 161 7.25 -0.71 -11.14
CA MET A 161 6.44 -1.20 -10.03
C MET A 161 6.50 -0.28 -8.80
N VAL A 162 7.52 0.59 -8.73
CA VAL A 162 7.68 1.64 -7.72
C VAL A 162 7.99 2.98 -8.42
N PRO A 163 7.17 4.02 -8.23
CA PRO A 163 5.93 4.05 -7.46
C PRO A 163 4.87 3.10 -8.03
N THR A 164 3.90 2.72 -7.19
CA THR A 164 2.82 1.82 -7.59
C THR A 164 2.02 2.46 -8.71
N LYS A 165 1.64 1.67 -9.72
CA LYS A 165 0.94 2.17 -10.92
C LYS A 165 -0.33 2.94 -10.55
N TYR A 166 -0.52 4.10 -11.18
CA TYR A 166 -1.61 5.02 -10.91
C TYR A 166 -2.99 4.35 -10.83
N HIS A 167 -3.31 3.48 -11.78
CA HIS A 167 -4.62 2.81 -11.83
C HIS A 167 -4.88 1.89 -10.63
N VAL A 168 -3.84 1.31 -10.03
CA VAL A 168 -3.97 0.47 -8.82
C VAL A 168 -4.34 1.33 -7.63
N LEU A 169 -3.61 2.43 -7.42
CA LEU A 169 -3.87 3.38 -6.33
C LEU A 169 -5.24 4.04 -6.47
N ARG A 170 -5.60 4.44 -7.70
CA ARG A 170 -6.92 4.98 -8.02
C ARG A 170 -8.02 3.98 -7.65
N GLN A 171 -7.89 2.72 -8.05
CA GLN A 171 -8.87 1.69 -7.74
C GLN A 171 -9.03 1.47 -6.22
N MET A 172 -7.94 1.56 -5.46
CA MET A 172 -8.02 1.45 -3.99
C MET A 172 -8.83 2.59 -3.37
N ILE A 173 -8.62 3.82 -3.84
CA ILE A 173 -9.31 5.02 -3.33
C ILE A 173 -10.79 5.00 -3.72
N GLU A 174 -11.08 4.70 -4.99
CA GLU A 174 -12.46 4.61 -5.48
C GLU A 174 -13.22 3.46 -4.80
N GLY A 175 -12.53 2.36 -4.47
CA GLY A 175 -13.11 1.22 -3.74
C GLY A 175 -13.63 1.57 -2.35
N VAL A 176 -13.12 2.63 -1.73
CA VAL A 176 -13.62 3.18 -0.45
C VAL A 176 -14.45 4.45 -0.63
N GLN A 177 -14.94 4.67 -1.85
CA GLN A 177 -15.83 5.78 -2.22
C GLN A 177 -15.21 7.18 -1.99
N ALA A 178 -13.89 7.28 -2.11
CA ALA A 178 -13.17 8.55 -2.04
C ALA A 178 -12.73 9.03 -3.43
N LEU A 179 -12.40 10.31 -3.54
CA LEU A 179 -11.88 10.90 -4.78
C LEU A 179 -10.35 10.71 -4.89
N PRO A 180 -9.81 10.38 -6.08
CA PRO A 180 -8.38 10.20 -6.31
C PRO A 180 -7.66 11.56 -6.43
N THR A 181 -7.68 12.33 -5.35
CA THR A 181 -6.89 13.56 -5.23
C THR A 181 -5.40 13.23 -5.07
N ALA A 182 -4.50 14.15 -5.42
CA ALA A 182 -3.05 13.94 -5.28
C ALA A 182 -2.65 13.46 -3.86
N MET A 183 -3.26 14.05 -2.83
CA MET A 183 -3.00 13.66 -1.44
C MET A 183 -3.54 12.27 -1.10
N ASN A 184 -4.74 11.90 -1.57
CA ASN A 184 -5.24 10.54 -1.36
C ASN A 184 -4.41 9.51 -2.13
N MET A 185 -3.83 9.87 -3.27
CA MET A 185 -2.89 9.03 -4.01
C MET A 185 -1.61 8.78 -3.20
N ASP A 186 -1.06 9.80 -2.54
CA ASP A 186 0.09 9.65 -1.65
C ASP A 186 -0.22 8.76 -0.43
N VAL A 187 -1.40 8.97 0.19
CA VAL A 187 -1.87 8.11 1.30
C VAL A 187 -2.08 6.67 0.84
N ALA A 188 -2.66 6.47 -0.36
CA ALA A 188 -2.84 5.16 -0.96
C ALA A 188 -1.51 4.47 -1.25
N GLN A 189 -0.50 5.22 -1.72
CA GLN A 189 0.84 4.71 -1.97
C GLN A 189 1.50 4.17 -0.69
N GLY A 190 1.44 4.95 0.40
CA GLY A 190 1.93 4.50 1.71
C GLY A 190 1.15 3.30 2.24
N THR A 191 -0.18 3.33 2.11
CA THR A 191 -1.06 2.22 2.53
C THR A 191 -0.76 0.94 1.75
N TYR A 192 -0.46 1.04 0.45
CA TYR A 192 -0.06 -0.09 -0.38
C TYR A 192 1.26 -0.71 0.10
N PHE A 193 2.29 0.10 0.34
CA PHE A 193 3.58 -0.40 0.86
C PHE A 193 3.41 -1.07 2.22
N ARG A 194 2.65 -0.45 3.13
CA ARG A 194 2.30 -1.05 4.42
C ARG A 194 1.58 -2.38 4.27
N GLY A 195 0.59 -2.47 3.36
CA GLY A 195 -0.16 -3.69 3.09
C GLY A 195 0.73 -4.82 2.55
N MET A 196 1.61 -4.51 1.61
CA MET A 196 2.60 -5.47 1.08
C MET A 196 3.53 -5.99 2.17
N ARG A 197 4.06 -5.10 3.02
CA ARG A 197 4.90 -5.47 4.17
C ARG A 197 4.18 -6.41 5.12
N LEU A 198 2.93 -6.10 5.49
CA LEU A 198 2.14 -6.94 6.40
C LEU A 198 1.80 -8.31 5.80
N ALA A 199 1.56 -8.38 4.49
CA ALA A 199 1.33 -9.65 3.80
C ALA A 199 2.60 -10.52 3.77
N LEU A 200 3.76 -9.91 3.47
CA LEU A 200 5.05 -10.61 3.42
C LEU A 200 5.55 -11.04 4.80
N ALA A 201 5.19 -10.32 5.87
CA ALA A 201 5.50 -10.71 7.24
C ALA A 201 4.86 -12.04 7.65
N GLN A 202 3.90 -12.54 6.89
CA GLN A 202 3.29 -13.86 7.08
C GLN A 202 4.01 -14.97 6.30
N SER A 203 5.28 -14.81 5.90
CA SER A 203 6.05 -15.82 5.15
C SER A 203 6.08 -17.21 5.83
N GLU A 204 6.12 -17.25 7.17
CA GLU A 204 6.09 -18.50 7.94
C GLU A 204 4.84 -19.34 7.68
N ARG A 205 3.68 -18.73 7.39
CA ARG A 205 2.46 -19.47 7.04
C ARG A 205 2.62 -20.29 5.74
N ARG A 206 3.50 -19.81 4.83
CA ARG A 206 3.68 -20.37 3.49
C ARG A 206 4.70 -21.51 3.51
N TYR A 207 5.75 -21.39 4.31
CA TYR A 207 6.89 -22.31 4.29
C TYR A 207 7.19 -22.99 5.64
N GLY A 208 6.57 -22.55 6.74
CA GLY A 208 6.78 -23.09 8.10
C GLY A 208 5.94 -24.34 8.43
N GLY A 209 5.16 -24.85 7.48
CA GLY A 209 4.40 -26.10 7.63
C GLY A 209 3.13 -26.03 8.49
N ALA A 210 2.96 -25.00 9.31
CA ALA A 210 1.75 -24.73 10.08
C ALA A 210 0.91 -23.64 9.39
N ARG A 211 -0.28 -24.00 8.90
CA ARG A 211 -1.26 -23.03 8.45
C ARG A 211 -2.24 -22.73 9.58
N VAL A 212 -2.59 -21.46 9.77
CA VAL A 212 -3.57 -21.05 10.78
C VAL A 212 -4.94 -21.70 10.50
N GLU A 213 -5.25 -21.98 9.23
CA GLU A 213 -6.45 -22.68 8.80
C GLU A 213 -6.46 -24.17 9.19
N ASP A 214 -5.28 -24.77 9.39
CA ASP A 214 -5.14 -26.17 9.81
C ASP A 214 -5.33 -26.33 11.33
N GLU A 215 -5.22 -25.24 12.11
CA GLU A 215 -5.49 -25.27 13.55
C GLU A 215 -6.95 -25.69 13.84
N GLY A 216 -7.08 -26.79 14.58
CA GLY A 216 -8.35 -27.39 14.93
C GLY A 216 -9.11 -28.05 13.77
N LEU A 217 -8.59 -28.06 12.54
CA LEU A 217 -9.24 -28.72 11.40
C LEU A 217 -9.14 -30.24 11.50
N ALA A 218 -7.98 -30.75 11.95
CA ALA A 218 -7.78 -32.16 12.30
C ALA A 218 -8.75 -32.63 13.42
N ASP A 219 -8.99 -31.79 14.43
CA ASP A 219 -9.94 -32.07 15.52
C ASP A 219 -11.39 -32.11 15.02
N ARG A 220 -11.77 -31.20 14.12
CA ARG A 220 -13.11 -31.18 13.50
C ARG A 220 -13.32 -32.40 12.59
N CYS A 221 -12.32 -32.79 11.81
CA CYS A 221 -12.34 -34.01 10.99
C CYS A 221 -12.44 -35.27 11.85
N SER A 222 -11.66 -35.36 12.93
CA SER A 222 -11.70 -36.47 13.90
C SER A 222 -13.07 -36.59 14.60
N ARG A 223 -13.66 -35.47 15.03
CA ARG A 223 -15.03 -35.46 15.61
C ARG A 223 -16.10 -35.87 14.60
N ARG A 224 -15.99 -35.46 13.32
CA ARG A 224 -16.90 -35.92 12.24
C ARG A 224 -16.76 -37.41 11.93
N ALA A 225 -15.54 -37.96 11.95
CA ALA A 225 -15.29 -39.39 11.77
C ALA A 225 -15.84 -40.23 12.94
N ILE A 226 -15.72 -39.74 14.18
CA ILE A 226 -16.34 -40.34 15.37
C ILE A 226 -17.87 -40.27 15.29
N HIS A 227 -18.44 -39.19 14.74
CA HIS A 227 -19.89 -39.09 14.57
C HIS A 227 -20.43 -40.03 13.48
N ARG A 228 -19.70 -40.21 12.36
CA ARG A 228 -20.04 -41.17 11.30
C ARG A 228 -19.93 -42.63 11.77
N SER A 229 -18.92 -42.98 12.58
CA SER A 229 -18.80 -44.34 13.15
C SER A 229 -19.87 -44.63 14.21
N ARG A 230 -20.30 -43.63 15.00
CA ARG A 230 -21.44 -43.75 15.92
C ARG A 230 -22.80 -43.85 15.21
N LEU A 231 -22.97 -43.16 14.08
CA LEU A 231 -24.16 -43.26 13.23
C LEU A 231 -24.25 -44.64 12.54
N SER A 232 -23.12 -45.18 12.06
CA SER A 232 -23.05 -46.53 11.49
C SER A 232 -23.35 -47.63 12.53
N ARG A 233 -22.81 -47.54 13.75
CA ARG A 233 -23.16 -48.48 14.84
C ARG A 233 -24.62 -48.37 15.29
N ARG A 234 -25.21 -47.16 15.35
CA ARG A 234 -26.63 -46.99 15.70
C ARG A 234 -27.59 -47.45 14.58
N GLN A 235 -27.20 -47.33 13.31
CA GLN A 235 -27.98 -47.86 12.19
C GLN A 235 -27.87 -49.39 12.09
N ALA A 236 -26.70 -49.98 12.37
CA ALA A 236 -26.52 -51.42 12.45
C ALA A 236 -27.29 -52.06 13.62
N LEU A 237 -27.34 -51.40 14.78
CA LEU A 237 -28.14 -51.86 15.93
C LEU A 237 -29.65 -51.68 15.72
N ARG A 238 -30.08 -50.67 14.95
CA ARG A 238 -31.49 -50.53 14.52
C ARG A 238 -31.92 -51.59 13.52
N TRP A 239 -31.01 -52.03 12.64
CA TRP A 239 -31.28 -53.13 11.71
C TRP A 239 -31.42 -54.48 12.43
N ILE A 240 -30.56 -54.77 13.42
CA ILE A 240 -30.62 -56.03 14.19
C ILE A 240 -31.90 -56.13 15.05
N ALA A 241 -32.42 -55.01 15.58
CA ALA A 241 -33.65 -55.00 16.37
C ALA A 241 -34.94 -55.18 15.54
N LEU A 242 -34.88 -54.97 14.22
CA LEU A 242 -36.02 -55.08 13.30
C LEU A 242 -36.10 -56.45 12.59
N THR A 243 -35.19 -57.39 12.90
CA THR A 243 -35.15 -58.73 12.29
C THR A 243 -35.49 -59.86 13.29
N ILE A 244 -36.00 -59.54 14.49
CA ILE A 244 -36.26 -60.52 15.56
C ILE A 244 -37.77 -60.69 15.90
N HIS A 245 -38.71 -60.02 15.24
CA HIS A 245 -40.15 -60.33 15.34
C HIS A 245 -40.79 -60.47 13.97
#